data_AF-X1C8I1-F1
#
_entry.id   AF-X1C8I1-F1
#
_cell.length_a   1.000
_cell.length_b   1.000
_cell.length_c   1.000
_cell.angle_alpha   90.00
_cell.angle_beta   90.00
_cell.angle_gamma   90.00
#
_symmetry.space_group_name_H-M   'P 1'
#
loop_
_entity.id
_entity.type
_entity.pdbx_description
1 polymer ?
#
loop_
_entity_poly.entity_id
_entity_poly.type
_entity_poly.pdbx_seq_one_letter_code
_entity_poly.pdbx_strand_id
1 'polypeptide(L)' 'MGFGGLGLRQIGSRHLKDNAIVGRVIAGDAITSAKIAQDTIVAIDIADNAIGSRELASNALSYANQIKDDVIGSQP' A
#
# COMPACT_ATOMS: atom_id res chain seq x y z
N MET A 1 -21.10 -6.31 40.23
CA MET A 1 -20.11 -7.12 39.48
C MET A 1 -19.53 -6.21 38.42
N GLY A 2 -18.34 -5.66 38.65
CA GLY A 2 -17.71 -4.72 37.71
C GLY A 2 -17.21 -5.47 36.48
N PHE A 3 -17.40 -4.90 35.30
CA PHE A 3 -16.83 -5.39 34.05
C PHE A 3 -15.30 -5.22 34.08
N GLY A 4 -14.61 -6.05 34.88
CA GLY A 4 -13.16 -6.02 35.12
C GLY A 4 -12.33 -6.58 33.96
N GLY A 5 -12.87 -6.53 32.75
CA GLY A 5 -12.20 -6.99 31.55
C GLY A 5 -12.09 -5.82 30.58
N LEU A 6 -10.93 -5.16 30.60
CA LEU A 6 -10.49 -4.21 29.57
C LEU A 6 -11.28 -2.88 29.53
N GLY A 7 -10.84 -1.91 30.33
CA GLY A 7 -11.30 -0.53 30.21
C GLY A 7 -10.99 0.08 28.82
N LEU A 8 -11.62 1.21 28.49
CA LEU A 8 -11.40 1.91 27.21
C LEU A 8 -9.90 2.14 26.97
N ARG A 9 -9.43 1.79 25.76
CA ARG A 9 -8.02 1.92 25.33
C ARG A 9 -7.02 1.04 26.10
N GLN A 10 -7.48 0.04 26.86
CA GLN A 10 -6.54 -0.90 27.50
C GLN A 10 -5.71 -1.65 26.47
N ILE A 11 -6.33 -2.09 25.36
CA ILE A 11 -5.67 -2.78 24.27
C ILE A 11 -5.18 -1.77 23.22
N GLY A 12 -3.89 -1.81 22.94
CA GLY A 12 -3.19 -1.05 21.88
C GLY A 12 -2.00 -1.85 21.33
N SER A 13 -1.17 -1.21 20.49
CA SER A 13 -0.06 -1.86 19.76
C SER A 13 0.87 -2.71 20.63
N ARG A 14 1.13 -2.30 21.88
CA ARG A 14 1.98 -3.05 22.84
C ARG A 14 1.51 -4.49 23.15
N HIS A 15 0.25 -4.84 22.87
CA HIS A 15 -0.27 -6.20 23.10
C HIS A 15 -0.23 -7.05 21.83
N LEU A 16 0.13 -6.45 20.70
CA LEU A 16 0.38 -7.18 19.47
C LEU A 16 1.80 -7.70 19.51
N LYS A 17 1.96 -9.01 19.29
CA LYS A 17 3.27 -9.61 19.05
C LYS A 17 3.79 -9.13 17.68
N ASP A 18 5.09 -9.20 17.50
CA ASP A 18 5.71 -8.97 16.20
C ASP A 18 5.08 -9.88 15.14
N ASN A 19 4.79 -9.33 13.96
CA ASN A 19 4.13 -10.02 12.86
C ASN A 19 2.74 -10.60 13.20
N ALA A 20 2.05 -10.09 14.24
CA ALA A 20 0.70 -10.55 14.58
C ALA A 20 -0.34 -10.21 13.50
N ILE A 21 -0.12 -9.14 12.73
CA ILE A 21 -1.02 -8.69 11.67
C ILE A 21 -0.53 -9.24 10.34
N VAL A 22 -1.15 -10.33 9.90
CA VAL A 22 -0.88 -11.01 8.63
C VAL A 22 -2.16 -11.11 7.79
N GLY A 23 -2.03 -11.43 6.50
CA GLY A 23 -3.16 -11.47 5.56
C GLY A 23 -4.38 -12.26 6.08
N ARG A 24 -4.18 -13.41 6.73
CA ARG A 24 -5.30 -14.24 7.22
C ARG A 24 -6.21 -13.57 8.28
N VAL A 25 -5.70 -12.57 9.00
CA VAL A 25 -6.46 -11.86 10.05
C VAL A 25 -7.02 -10.52 9.57
N ILE A 26 -6.71 -10.13 8.32
CA ILE A 26 -7.24 -8.94 7.67
C ILE A 26 -8.47 -9.38 6.87
N ALA A 27 -9.65 -8.88 7.23
CA ALA A 27 -10.86 -9.17 6.47
C ALA A 27 -10.77 -8.60 5.04
N GLY A 28 -11.52 -9.18 4.10
CA GLY A 28 -11.68 -8.62 2.76
C GLY A 28 -12.12 -7.16 2.83
N ASP A 29 -11.55 -6.32 1.96
CA ASP A 29 -11.80 -4.87 1.89
C ASP A 29 -11.53 -4.08 3.19
N ALA A 30 -10.85 -4.68 4.17
CA ALA A 30 -10.56 -4.01 5.44
C ALA A 30 -9.58 -2.84 5.26
N ILE A 31 -8.71 -2.88 4.25
CA ILE A 31 -7.76 -1.80 3.92
C ILE A 31 -8.22 -1.17 2.60
N THR A 32 -8.93 -0.06 2.70
CA THR A 32 -9.37 0.73 1.54
C THR A 32 -8.38 1.86 1.28
N SER A 33 -8.44 2.48 0.09
CA SER A 33 -7.56 3.60 -0.27
C SER A 33 -7.60 4.75 0.73
N ALA A 34 -8.76 4.99 1.38
CA ALA A 34 -8.90 6.04 2.40
C ALA A 34 -8.10 5.77 3.69
N LYS A 35 -7.67 4.52 3.92
CA LYS A 35 -6.85 4.12 5.09
C LYS A 35 -5.36 4.13 4.78
N ILE A 36 -4.99 4.26 3.51
CA ILE A 36 -3.60 4.32 3.06
C ILE A 36 -3.23 5.80 2.98
N ALA A 37 -2.24 6.20 3.78
CA ALA A 37 -1.75 7.56 3.74
C ALA A 37 -1.04 7.84 2.40
N GLN A 38 -1.02 9.10 1.99
CA GLN A 38 -0.31 9.49 0.78
C GLN A 38 1.19 9.19 0.93
N ASP A 39 1.82 8.82 -0.19
CA ASP A 39 3.26 8.59 -0.33
C ASP A 39 3.83 7.48 0.57
N THR A 40 3.00 6.56 1.09
CA THR A 40 3.49 5.44 1.93
C THR A 40 3.77 4.15 1.18
N ILE A 41 3.24 3.98 -0.03
CA ILE A 41 3.50 2.79 -0.86
C ILE A 41 4.72 3.09 -1.72
N VAL A 42 5.84 2.42 -1.45
CA VAL A 42 7.09 2.62 -2.18
C VAL A 42 7.37 1.45 -3.12
N ALA A 43 8.38 1.59 -3.99
CA ALA A 43 8.67 0.60 -5.02
C ALA A 43 8.89 -0.83 -4.49
N ILE A 44 9.47 -0.98 -3.29
CA ILE A 44 9.73 -2.30 -2.69
C ILE A 44 8.43 -3.04 -2.28
N ASP A 45 7.34 -2.30 -2.06
CA ASP A 45 6.05 -2.87 -1.67
C ASP A 45 5.28 -3.42 -2.88
N ILE A 46 5.73 -3.10 -4.11
CA ILE A 46 5.06 -3.45 -5.36
C ILE A 46 5.85 -4.56 -6.04
N ALA A 47 5.27 -5.74 -6.12
CA ALA A 47 5.88 -6.86 -6.84
C ALA A 47 5.97 -6.59 -8.35
N ASP A 48 6.92 -7.26 -9.00
CA ASP A 48 7.07 -7.19 -10.46
C ASP A 48 5.77 -7.57 -11.17
N ASN A 49 5.35 -6.74 -12.13
CA ASN A 49 4.10 -6.90 -12.89
C ASN A 49 2.81 -6.87 -12.04
N ALA A 50 2.84 -6.39 -10.80
CA ALA A 50 1.66 -6.33 -9.94
C ALA A 50 0.59 -5.32 -10.41
N ILE A 51 0.99 -4.33 -11.22
CA ILE A 51 0.10 -3.28 -11.73
C ILE A 51 -0.18 -3.53 -13.22
N GLY A 52 -1.44 -3.83 -13.54
CA GLY A 52 -1.90 -4.09 -14.89
C GLY A 52 -2.54 -2.87 -15.55
N SER A 53 -3.00 -3.05 -16.80
CA SER A 53 -3.62 -1.98 -17.58
C SER A 53 -4.97 -1.51 -17.01
N ARG A 54 -5.66 -2.35 -16.24
CA ARG A 54 -6.95 -2.00 -15.60
C ARG A 54 -6.76 -1.05 -14.42
N GLU A 55 -5.61 -1.14 -13.76
CA GLU A 55 -5.26 -0.33 -12.59
C GLU A 55 -4.69 1.04 -12.99
N LEU A 56 -4.27 1.21 -14.26
CA LEU A 56 -3.70 2.45 -14.78
C LEU A 56 -4.77 3.33 -15.43
N ALA A 57 -4.93 4.54 -14.90
CA ALA A 57 -5.70 5.59 -15.58
C ALA A 57 -4.96 6.06 -16.86
N SER A 58 -5.71 6.58 -17.83
CA SER A 58 -5.15 7.04 -19.12
C SER A 58 -4.07 8.11 -19.00
N ASN A 59 -4.04 8.85 -17.90
CA ASN A 59 -3.08 9.89 -17.57
C ASN A 59 -2.18 9.55 -16.37
N ALA A 60 -2.17 8.29 -15.92
CA ALA A 60 -1.34 7.84 -14.80
C ALA A 60 0.16 7.88 -15.11
N LEU A 61 0.51 7.94 -16.39
CA LEU A 61 1.86 7.84 -16.91
C LEU A 61 2.22 9.12 -17.68
N SER A 62 3.34 9.76 -17.29
CA SER A 62 3.88 10.93 -18.00
C SER A 62 5.19 10.55 -18.67
N TYR A 63 5.25 10.76 -19.98
CA TYR A 63 6.42 10.46 -20.80
C TYR A 63 7.69 11.17 -20.31
N ALA A 64 7.57 12.34 -19.70
CA ALA A 64 8.68 13.16 -19.23
C ALA A 64 9.60 12.43 -18.23
N ASN A 65 9.06 11.49 -17.44
CA ASN A 65 9.83 10.77 -16.43
C ASN A 65 9.97 9.26 -16.73
N GLN A 66 9.41 8.80 -17.84
CA GLN A 66 9.33 7.37 -18.18
C GLN A 66 10.18 6.99 -19.38
N ILE A 67 10.43 7.95 -20.27
CA ILE A 67 11.37 7.80 -21.35
C ILE A 67 12.72 8.27 -20.80
N LYS A 68 13.70 7.37 -20.68
CA LYS A 68 15.07 7.82 -20.43
C LYS A 68 15.52 8.65 -21.62
N ASP A 69 16.30 9.71 -21.39
CA ASP A 69 16.69 10.71 -22.39
C ASP A 69 17.22 10.14 -23.73
N ASP A 70 17.74 8.90 -23.73
CA ASP A 70 18.31 8.24 -24.91
C ASP A 70 17.45 7.13 -25.55
N VAL A 71 16.22 6.88 -25.08
CA VAL A 71 15.37 5.78 -25.60
C VAL A 71 14.86 6.08 -27.01
N ILE A 72 14.52 7.34 -27.28
CA ILE A 72 14.25 7.82 -28.64
C ILE A 72 15.55 8.39 -29.21
N GLY A 73 16.49 7.50 -29.52
CA GLY A 73 17.73 7.91 -30.19
C GLY A 73 17.40 8.85 -31.33
N SER A 74 17.98 10.05 -31.31
CA SER A 74 18.12 10.87 -32.51
C SER A 74 19.07 10.11 -33.44
N GLN A 75 18.51 9.10 -34.13
CA GLN A 75 19.18 8.54 -35.29
C GLN A 75 19.37 9.69 -36.29
N PRO A 76 20.57 9.87 -36.84
CA PRO A 76 20.78 10.83 -37.92
C PRO A 76 19.89 10.52 -39.13
#